data_AF-A0A2P2ED36-F1
#
_entry.id   AF-A0A2P2ED36-F1
#
_cell.length_a   1.000
_cell.length_b   1.000
_cell.length_c   1.000
_cell.angle_alpha   90.00
_cell.angle_beta   90.00
_cell.angle_gamma   90.00
#
_symmetry.space_group_name_H-M   'P 1'
#
loop_
_entity.id
_entity.type
_entity.pdbx_description
1 polymer ?
#
loop_
_entity_poly.entity_id
_entity_poly.type
_entity_poly.pdbx_seq_one_letter_code
_entity_poly.pdbx_strand_id
1 'polypeptide(L)'
;MGVLRGYLANADRVRTQGVEADLAADITDRLSVYTNVAYTDATYRRFRDAPCPPELSGGAALTPGQTPGAAGVPGAISPANCDISGQVLPGVSKWALSFGGEYAWPARQIGKDGDFYVGLDGNYRSRFSSNPSPSAYTWIDGYSLLNV
;
A
#
# COMPACT_ATOMS: atom_id res chain seq x y z
N MET A 1 32.77 15.68 -6.75
CA MET A 1 31.61 16.26 -6.04
C MET A 1 30.67 15.13 -5.67
N GLY A 2 30.97 14.44 -4.57
CA GLY A 2 30.13 13.38 -4.02
C GLY A 2 29.58 13.88 -2.70
N VAL A 3 28.32 14.28 -2.69
CA VAL A 3 27.58 14.68 -1.51
C VAL A 3 26.11 14.33 -1.75
N LEU A 4 25.61 13.31 -1.03
CA LEU A 4 24.19 13.05 -0.80
C LEU A 4 23.36 12.71 -2.07
N ARG A 5 23.31 11.43 -2.45
CA ARG A 5 22.53 10.91 -3.59
C ARG A 5 21.00 10.89 -3.41
N GLY A 6 20.48 11.54 -2.38
CA GLY A 6 19.06 11.87 -2.30
C GLY A 6 18.85 13.20 -3.00
N TYR A 7 18.29 13.16 -4.21
CA TYR A 7 17.85 14.36 -4.92
C TYR A 7 16.33 14.37 -4.99
N LEU A 8 15.75 15.56 -5.06
CA LEU A 8 14.34 15.73 -5.32
C LEU A 8 14.11 15.61 -6.83
N ALA A 9 13.19 14.72 -7.21
CA ALA A 9 12.74 14.55 -8.58
C ALA A 9 11.21 14.60 -8.59
N ASN A 10 10.65 15.15 -9.67
CA ASN A 10 9.21 15.27 -9.82
C ASN A 10 8.73 14.22 -10.82
N ALA A 11 7.72 13.45 -10.44
CA ALA A 11 7.06 12.56 -11.38
C ALA A 11 6.30 13.40 -12.42
N ASP A 12 6.63 13.26 -13.70
CA ASP A 12 5.95 13.95 -14.80
C ASP A 12 4.45 13.64 -14.83
N ARG A 13 4.09 12.38 -14.61
CA ARG A 13 2.69 11.93 -14.66
C ARG A 13 2.45 10.71 -13.79
N VAL A 14 1.46 10.82 -12.92
CA VAL A 14 0.88 9.71 -12.16
C VAL A 14 -0.56 9.47 -12.62
N ARG A 15 -1.07 8.26 -12.39
CA ARG A 15 -2.49 7.95 -12.56
C ARG A 15 -2.94 7.03 -11.44
N THR A 16 -4.05 7.38 -10.82
CA THR A 16 -4.83 6.50 -9.96
C THR A 16 -6.19 6.30 -10.60
N GLN A 17 -6.65 5.05 -10.66
CA GLN A 17 -7.96 4.66 -11.15
C GLN A 17 -8.42 3.41 -10.41
N GLY A 18 -9.72 3.19 -10.30
CA GLY A 18 -10.22 2.09 -9.50
C GLY A 18 -11.72 1.92 -9.53
N VAL A 19 -12.19 0.97 -8.74
CA VAL A 19 -13.60 0.73 -8.44
C VAL A 19 -13.74 0.58 -6.94
N GLU A 20 -14.77 1.20 -6.37
CA GLU A 20 -15.12 1.14 -4.97
C GLU A 20 -16.56 0.65 -4.84
N ALA A 21 -16.83 -0.15 -3.81
CA ALA A 21 -18.15 -0.68 -3.51
C ALA A 21 -18.35 -0.75 -1.99
N ASP A 22 -19.43 -0.12 -1.54
CA ASP A 22 -19.80 -0.02 -0.13
C ASP A 22 -21.21 -0.56 0.06
N LEU A 23 -21.38 -1.40 1.08
CA LEU A 23 -22.64 -2.04 1.42
C LEU A 23 -22.84 -1.98 2.93
N ALA A 24 -24.05 -1.63 3.34
CA ALA A 24 -24.49 -1.71 4.73
C ALA A 24 -25.92 -2.27 4.74
N ALA A 25 -26.21 -3.15 5.68
CA ALA A 25 -27.52 -3.78 5.78
C ALA A 25 -27.84 -4.19 7.22
N ASP A 26 -29.08 -3.95 7.61
CA ASP A 26 -29.72 -4.59 8.76
C ASP A 26 -30.27 -5.94 8.29
N ILE A 27 -29.55 -7.01 8.61
CA ILE A 27 -29.92 -8.38 8.21
C ILE A 27 -31.14 -8.86 8.99
N THR A 28 -31.24 -8.42 10.25
CA THR A 28 -32.38 -8.64 11.14
C THR A 28 -32.52 -7.43 12.07
N ASP A 29 -33.59 -7.36 12.85
CA ASP A 29 -33.77 -6.34 13.91
C ASP A 29 -32.65 -6.35 14.98
N ARG A 30 -31.75 -7.34 14.94
CA ARG A 30 -30.68 -7.56 15.92
C ARG A 30 -29.29 -7.68 15.31
N LEU A 31 -29.16 -7.67 13.98
CA LEU A 31 -27.89 -7.89 13.29
C LEU A 31 -27.73 -6.84 12.20
N SER A 32 -26.74 -5.99 12.37
CA SER A 32 -26.29 -5.06 11.34
C SER A 32 -24.92 -5.49 10.83
N VAL A 33 -24.70 -5.34 9.54
CA VAL A 33 -23.40 -5.65 8.90
C VAL A 33 -23.05 -4.58 7.89
N TYR A 34 -21.74 -4.43 7.65
CA TYR A 34 -21.23 -3.58 6.61
C TYR A 34 -20.02 -4.22 5.92
N THR A 35 -19.77 -3.82 4.68
CA THR A 35 -18.56 -4.17 3.93
C THR A 35 -18.21 -3.08 2.92
N ASN A 36 -16.91 -2.83 2.75
CA ASN A 36 -16.34 -1.81 1.87
C ASN A 36 -15.19 -2.47 1.12
N VAL A 37 -15.17 -2.36 -0.21
CA VAL A 37 -14.17 -2.97 -1.08
C VAL A 37 -13.63 -1.91 -2.03
N ALA A 38 -12.31 -1.79 -2.13
CA ALA A 38 -11.64 -0.93 -3.09
C ALA A 38 -10.62 -1.71 -3.91
N TYR A 39 -10.68 -1.54 -5.24
CA TYR A 39 -9.62 -1.90 -6.16
C TYR A 39 -8.96 -0.63 -6.69
N THR A 40 -7.67 -0.45 -6.42
CA THR A 40 -6.93 0.77 -6.77
C THR A 40 -5.69 0.46 -7.61
N ASP A 41 -5.70 0.89 -8.87
CA ASP A 41 -4.54 0.86 -9.77
C ASP A 41 -3.87 2.24 -9.79
N ALA A 42 -2.84 2.38 -8.95
CA ALA A 42 -2.02 3.57 -8.83
C ALA A 42 -0.64 3.34 -9.45
N THR A 43 -0.30 4.10 -10.50
CA THR A 43 0.90 3.89 -11.32
C THR A 43 1.60 5.21 -11.63
N TYR A 44 2.93 5.20 -11.63
CA TYR A 44 3.72 6.20 -12.35
C TYR A 44 3.54 6.00 -13.85
N ARG A 45 2.90 6.95 -14.54
CA ARG A 45 2.77 6.88 -16.01
C ARG A 45 4.02 7.36 -16.71
N ARG A 46 4.73 8.32 -16.12
CA ARG A 46 6.02 8.82 -16.60
C ARG A 46 6.83 9.34 -15.42
N PHE A 47 7.98 8.72 -15.16
CA PHE A 47 8.94 9.17 -14.17
C PHE A 47 10.33 8.60 -14.52
N ARG A 48 11.03 9.28 -15.43
CA ARG A 48 12.26 8.77 -16.06
C ARG A 48 13.54 9.06 -15.27
N ASP A 49 13.45 10.03 -14.38
CA ASP A 49 14.53 10.60 -13.58
C ASP A 49 14.27 10.38 -12.08
N ALA A 50 13.67 9.25 -11.71
CA ALA A 50 13.42 8.94 -10.31
C ALA A 50 14.72 8.53 -9.58
N PRO A 51 14.81 8.79 -8.26
CA PRO A 51 15.81 8.14 -7.42
C PRO A 51 15.73 6.63 -7.58
N CYS A 52 16.87 5.96 -7.72
CA CYS A 52 16.89 4.51 -7.89
C CYS A 52 16.49 3.77 -6.61
N PRO A 53 15.90 2.57 -6.71
CA PRO A 53 15.65 1.74 -5.55
C PRO A 53 16.99 1.34 -4.86
N PRO A 54 16.97 0.92 -3.57
CA PRO A 54 18.17 0.61 -2.80
C PRO A 54 19.11 -0.39 -3.47
N GLU A 55 18.58 -1.42 -4.13
CA GLU A 55 19.35 -2.45 -4.85
C GLU A 55 20.19 -1.90 -6.02
N LEU A 56 19.81 -0.75 -6.55
CA LEU A 56 20.51 -0.04 -7.63
C LEU A 56 21.25 1.20 -7.12
N SER A 57 21.33 1.40 -5.82
CA SER A 57 21.92 2.58 -5.19
C SER A 57 23.14 2.23 -4.33
N GLY A 58 23.94 3.23 -3.95
CA GLY A 58 25.08 3.06 -3.03
C GLY A 58 26.41 2.64 -3.67
N GLY A 59 26.42 2.26 -4.95
CA GLY A 59 27.63 1.96 -5.71
C GLY A 59 28.40 3.18 -6.22
N ALA A 60 29.52 2.96 -6.93
CA ALA A 60 30.29 4.03 -7.57
C ALA A 60 29.41 4.84 -8.55
N ALA A 61 29.72 6.12 -8.76
CA ALA A 61 28.90 6.98 -9.62
C ALA A 61 29.15 6.62 -11.09
N LEU A 62 28.07 6.39 -11.85
CA LEU A 62 28.15 6.24 -13.29
C LEU A 62 28.76 7.49 -13.93
N THR A 63 29.85 7.33 -14.67
CA THR A 63 30.45 8.38 -15.50
C THR A 63 30.16 8.13 -16.99
N PRO A 64 30.28 9.15 -17.86
CA PRO A 64 30.00 9.01 -19.28
C PRO A 64 30.79 7.85 -19.92
N GLY A 65 30.09 6.98 -20.67
CA GLY A 65 30.69 5.81 -21.32
C GLY A 65 30.71 4.54 -20.46
N GLN A 66 30.26 4.60 -19.21
CA GLN A 66 30.12 3.42 -18.33
C GLN A 66 28.70 2.84 -18.40
N THR A 67 28.58 1.54 -18.14
CA THR A 67 27.31 0.85 -17.93
C THR A 67 27.13 0.51 -16.45
N PRO A 68 25.91 0.64 -15.89
CA PRO A 68 25.63 0.17 -14.54
C PRO A 68 26.02 -1.29 -14.35
N GLY A 69 26.57 -1.62 -13.18
CA GLY A 69 26.84 -3.00 -12.80
C GLY A 69 25.57 -3.72 -12.34
N ALA A 70 25.70 -5.00 -12.02
CA ALA A 70 24.60 -5.77 -11.47
C ALA A 70 24.16 -5.22 -10.09
N ALA A 71 22.86 -5.25 -9.83
CA ALA A 71 22.25 -4.82 -8.58
C ALA A 71 22.81 -5.61 -7.38
N GLY A 72 23.01 -4.94 -6.24
CA GLY A 72 23.46 -5.58 -4.98
C GLY A 72 24.90 -6.12 -4.97
N VAL A 73 25.70 -5.88 -6.01
CA VAL A 73 27.11 -6.33 -6.06
C VAL A 73 28.03 -5.27 -5.44
N PRO A 74 28.83 -5.61 -4.41
CA PRO A 74 29.77 -4.67 -3.82
C PRO A 74 30.73 -4.06 -4.85
N GLY A 75 30.87 -2.73 -4.82
CA GLY A 75 31.73 -2.00 -5.76
C GLY A 75 31.17 -1.83 -7.17
N ALA A 76 29.97 -2.35 -7.47
CA ALA A 76 29.30 -2.10 -8.75
C ALA A 76 28.99 -0.62 -8.95
N ILE A 77 28.91 -0.21 -10.22
CA ILE A 77 28.53 1.15 -10.60
C ILE A 77 27.02 1.27 -10.51
N SER A 78 26.53 2.26 -9.77
CA SER A 78 25.10 2.55 -9.65
C SER A 78 24.68 3.60 -10.69
N PRO A 79 23.51 3.44 -11.32
CA PRO A 79 22.91 4.48 -12.15
C PRO A 79 22.69 5.78 -11.37
N ALA A 80 22.69 6.90 -12.08
CA ALA A 80 22.42 8.22 -11.48
C ALA A 80 20.93 8.43 -11.18
N ASN A 81 20.07 7.87 -12.04
CA ASN A 81 18.62 7.91 -11.98
C ASN A 81 18.04 6.64 -12.62
N CYS A 82 16.78 6.35 -12.31
CA CYS A 82 16.07 5.20 -12.82
C CYS A 82 14.75 5.64 -13.47
N ASP A 83 14.40 4.99 -14.59
CA ASP A 83 13.07 5.11 -15.16
C ASP A 83 12.14 4.13 -14.46
N ILE A 84 11.25 4.65 -13.61
CA ILE A 84 10.23 3.87 -12.89
C ILE A 84 8.84 4.03 -13.53
N SER A 85 8.77 4.50 -14.77
CA SER A 85 7.51 4.53 -15.52
C SER A 85 6.91 3.12 -15.60
N GLY A 86 5.62 3.00 -15.30
CA GLY A 86 4.88 1.74 -15.22
C GLY A 86 4.91 1.09 -13.83
N GLN A 87 5.72 1.58 -12.89
CA GLN A 87 5.78 1.06 -11.52
C GLN A 87 4.64 1.62 -10.65
N VAL A 88 4.28 0.87 -9.62
CA VAL A 88 3.19 1.26 -8.70
C VAL A 88 3.55 2.49 -7.86
N LEU A 89 2.55 3.27 -7.45
CA LEU A 89 2.77 4.33 -6.45
C LEU A 89 3.04 3.72 -5.07
N PRO A 90 3.88 4.36 -4.25
CA PRO A 90 4.14 3.91 -2.88
C PRO A 90 2.88 4.03 -2.01
N GLY A 91 2.77 3.17 -1.00
CA GLY A 91 1.72 3.21 0.01
C GLY A 91 0.35 2.69 -0.43
N VAL A 92 0.14 2.48 -1.74
CA VAL A 92 -1.16 2.10 -2.29
C VAL A 92 -1.26 0.58 -2.43
N SER A 93 -2.20 -0.01 -1.69
CA SER A 93 -2.60 -1.40 -1.89
C SER A 93 -3.54 -1.50 -3.09
N LYS A 94 -3.36 -2.56 -3.89
CA LYS A 94 -4.23 -2.81 -5.05
C LYS A 94 -5.64 -3.24 -4.63
N TRP A 95 -5.75 -3.99 -3.54
CA TRP A 95 -7.01 -4.34 -2.91
C TRP A 95 -7.04 -3.85 -1.46
N ALA A 96 -8.15 -3.26 -1.04
CA ALA A 96 -8.46 -2.97 0.35
C ALA A 96 -9.90 -3.39 0.65
N LEU A 97 -10.12 -3.97 1.82
CA LEU A 97 -11.41 -4.46 2.30
C LEU A 97 -11.57 -4.05 3.76
N SER A 98 -12.75 -3.58 4.14
CA SER A 98 -13.16 -3.40 5.53
C SER A 98 -14.56 -3.98 5.70
N PHE A 99 -14.78 -4.80 6.71
CA PHE A 99 -16.07 -5.41 6.99
C PHE A 99 -16.30 -5.48 8.49
N GLY A 100 -17.56 -5.49 8.90
CA GLY A 100 -17.90 -5.66 10.30
C GLY A 100 -19.38 -5.88 10.51
N GLY A 101 -19.74 -6.10 11.76
CA GLY A 101 -21.13 -6.25 12.16
C GLY A 101 -21.29 -6.27 13.67
N GLU A 102 -22.50 -5.93 14.10
CA GLU A 102 -22.90 -5.92 15.50
C GLU A 102 -24.14 -6.78 15.68
N TYR A 103 -24.14 -7.59 16.73
CA TYR A 103 -25.28 -8.38 17.14
C TYR A 103 -25.79 -7.96 18.52
N ALA A 104 -27.07 -7.58 18.59
CA ALA A 104 -27.79 -7.29 19.81
C ALA A 104 -28.46 -8.56 20.35
N TRP A 105 -27.97 -9.04 21.50
CA TRP A 105 -28.52 -10.18 22.22
C TRP A 105 -29.49 -9.69 23.30
N PRO A 106 -30.80 -10.00 23.21
CA PRO A 106 -31.77 -9.61 24.23
C PRO A 106 -31.51 -10.26 25.58
N ALA A 107 -31.39 -9.44 26.60
CA ALA A 107 -31.15 -9.86 27.96
C ALA A 107 -32.12 -9.17 28.93
N ARG A 108 -32.54 -9.92 29.94
CA ARG A 108 -33.33 -9.37 31.03
C ARG A 108 -32.48 -9.34 32.29
N GLN A 109 -32.14 -8.15 32.75
CA GLN A 109 -31.36 -7.95 33.98
C GLN A 109 -32.13 -7.07 34.95
N ILE A 110 -32.20 -7.50 36.22
CA ILE A 110 -32.81 -6.76 37.34
C ILE A 110 -34.22 -6.25 36.98
N GLY A 111 -35.03 -7.12 36.36
CA GLY A 111 -36.43 -6.82 36.00
C GLY A 111 -36.63 -5.91 34.79
N LYS A 112 -35.57 -5.41 34.14
CA LYS A 112 -35.63 -4.60 32.92
C LYS A 112 -35.20 -5.38 31.68
N ASP A 113 -35.87 -5.11 30.56
CA ASP A 113 -35.44 -5.58 29.24
C ASP A 113 -34.31 -4.66 28.72
N GLY A 114 -33.31 -5.26 28.10
CA GLY A 114 -32.18 -4.58 27.46
C GLY A 114 -31.42 -5.54 26.55
N ASP A 115 -30.30 -5.10 26.00
CA ASP A 115 -29.50 -5.90 25.08
C ASP A 115 -28.02 -5.92 25.50
N PHE A 116 -27.37 -7.06 25.30
CA PHE A 116 -25.92 -7.15 25.22
C PHE A 116 -25.49 -7.02 23.77
N TYR A 117 -24.38 -6.36 23.51
CA TYR A 117 -23.87 -6.17 22.16
C TYR A 117 -22.55 -6.90 21.99
N VAL A 118 -22.37 -7.54 20.83
CA VAL A 118 -21.11 -8.12 20.40
C VAL A 118 -20.80 -7.58 19.01
N GLY A 119 -19.62 -6.96 18.87
CA GLY A 119 -19.14 -6.41 17.61
C GLY A 119 -17.99 -7.23 17.04
N LEU A 120 -17.81 -7.14 15.73
CA LEU A 120 -16.63 -7.64 15.04
C LEU A 120 -16.29 -6.68 13.92
N ASP A 121 -15.01 -6.31 13.81
CA ASP A 121 -14.50 -5.46 12.75
C ASP A 121 -13.22 -6.05 12.16
N GLY A 122 -13.19 -6.24 10.85
CA GLY A 122 -12.07 -6.76 10.09
C GLY A 122 -11.63 -5.79 9.00
N ASN A 123 -10.32 -5.71 8.79
CA ASN A 123 -9.76 -5.05 7.63
C ASN A 123 -8.73 -5.95 6.94
N TYR A 124 -8.59 -5.79 5.63
CA TYR A 124 -7.59 -6.45 4.81
C TYR A 124 -7.01 -5.45 3.81
N ARG A 125 -5.72 -5.57 3.54
CA ARG A 125 -5.09 -4.91 2.40
C ARG A 125 -4.08 -5.82 1.73
N SER A 126 -4.02 -5.75 0.41
CA SER A 126 -2.96 -6.42 -0.35
C SER A 126 -1.61 -5.76 -0.07
N ARG A 127 -0.52 -6.42 -0.50
CA ARG A 127 0.83 -5.85 -0.45
C ARG A 127 0.90 -4.47 -1.10
N PHE A 128 1.85 -3.66 -0.65
CA PHE A 128 2.15 -2.34 -1.21
C PHE A 128 3.65 -2.06 -1.10
N SER A 129 4.17 -1.15 -1.92
CA SER A 129 5.56 -0.71 -1.80
C SER A 129 5.66 0.43 -0.78
N SER A 130 6.56 0.35 0.19
CA SER A 130 6.83 1.46 1.13
C SER A 130 7.84 2.48 0.58
N ASN A 131 8.42 2.23 -0.59
CA ASN A 131 9.41 3.09 -1.24
C ASN A 131 8.83 3.70 -2.52
N PRO A 132 8.98 5.02 -2.75
CA PRO A 132 8.56 5.67 -4.00
C PRO A 132 9.10 5.03 -5.29
N SER A 133 10.31 4.47 -5.23
CA SER A 133 10.84 3.62 -6.30
C SER A 133 10.74 2.18 -5.82
N PRO A 134 9.78 1.38 -6.33
CA PRO A 134 9.56 0.04 -5.82
C PRO A 134 10.84 -0.78 -5.83
N SER A 135 11.12 -1.35 -4.67
CA SER A 135 12.31 -2.14 -4.41
C SER A 135 11.94 -3.54 -3.96
N ALA A 136 12.75 -4.52 -4.34
CA ALA A 136 12.58 -5.90 -3.90
C ALA A 136 12.52 -6.05 -2.36
N TYR A 137 13.11 -5.13 -1.60
CA TYR A 137 13.26 -5.21 -0.14
C TYR A 137 12.28 -4.34 0.65
N THR A 138 11.43 -3.58 -0.04
CA THR A 138 10.54 -2.58 0.60
C THR A 138 9.07 -2.85 0.34
N TRP A 139 8.74 -4.08 -0.06
CA TRP A 139 7.36 -4.53 -0.09
C TRP A 139 6.92 -4.84 1.33
N ILE A 140 5.81 -4.23 1.74
CA ILE A 140 5.07 -4.67 2.92
C ILE A 140 4.06 -5.69 2.43
N ASP A 141 4.10 -6.89 3.00
CA ASP A 141 3.20 -7.96 2.65
C ASP A 141 1.75 -7.60 2.97
N GLY A 142 0.82 -8.23 2.25
CA GLY A 142 -0.60 -8.07 2.54
C GLY A 142 -0.93 -8.65 3.91
N TYR A 143 -1.83 -7.99 4.63
CA TYR A 143 -2.20 -8.38 5.98
C TYR A 143 -3.66 -8.08 6.26
N SER A 144 -4.19 -8.72 7.31
CA SER A 144 -5.52 -8.47 7.85
C SER A 144 -5.42 -8.19 9.34
N LEU A 145 -6.30 -7.34 9.87
CA LEU A 145 -6.52 -7.18 11.31
C LEU A 145 -7.98 -7.50 11.63
N LEU A 146 -8.21 -8.02 12.82
CA LEU A 146 -9.52 -8.39 13.34
C LEU A 146 -9.65 -7.86 14.77
N ASN A 147 -10.73 -7.13 15.03
CA ASN A 147 -11.12 -6.62 16.33
C ASN A 147 -12.46 -7.25 16.74
N VAL A 148 -12.59 -7.56 18.03
CA VAL A 148 -13.76 -8.20 18.66
C VAL A 148 -14.01 -7.53 20.00
#